data_AF-A0A0P9GL00-F1
#
_entry.id   AF-A0A0P9GL00-F1
#
_cell.length_a   1.000
_cell.length_b   1.000
_cell.length_c   1.000
_cell.angle_alpha   90.00
_cell.angle_beta   90.00
_cell.angle_gamma   90.00
#
_symmetry.space_group_name_H-M   'P 1'
#
loop_
_entity.id
_entity.type
_entity.pdbx_description
1 polymer ?
#
loop_
_entity_poly.entity_id
_entity_poly.type
_entity_poly.pdbx_seq_one_letter_code
_entity_poly.pdbx_strand_id
1 'polypeptide(L)' 'MKIMQNPSFCNPVVDKTPQRRLGLPEEIAEAVCFLASPESSFITGATLHVDGGFLAGHPQIVPSE' A
#
# COMPACT_ATOMS: atom_id res chain seq x y z
N MET A 1 13.61 6.10 7.09
CA MET A 1 13.49 6.45 5.66
C MET A 1 14.57 5.87 4.73
N LYS A 2 15.79 5.49 5.19
CA LYS A 2 16.87 4.97 4.32
C LYS A 2 16.53 3.72 3.50
N ILE A 3 15.58 2.90 3.95
CA ILE A 3 15.20 1.66 3.25
C ILE A 3 14.40 1.91 1.96
N MET A 4 13.61 3.00 1.91
CA MET A 4 12.82 3.39 0.74
C MET A 4 13.66 4.00 -0.39
N GLN A 5 14.95 4.22 -0.14
CA GLN A 5 15.91 4.67 -1.14
C GLN A 5 16.75 3.50 -1.67
N ASN A 6 16.58 2.29 -1.14
CA ASN A 6 17.30 1.11 -1.61
C ASN A 6 16.58 0.50 -2.81
N PRO A 7 17.15 0.57 -4.03
CA PRO A 7 16.50 0.06 -5.24
C PRO A 7 16.20 -1.44 -5.18
N SER A 8 17.04 -2.23 -4.49
CA SER A 8 16.85 -3.67 -4.33
C SER A 8 15.58 -4.03 -3.55
N PHE A 9 15.08 -3.10 -2.71
CA PHE A 9 13.85 -3.28 -1.96
C PHE A 9 12.64 -2.64 -2.67
N CYS A 10 12.83 -1.45 -3.23
CA CYS A 10 11.73 -0.68 -3.80
C CYS A 10 11.28 -1.20 -5.18
N ASN A 11 12.21 -1.63 -6.04
CA ASN A 11 11.89 -2.01 -7.41
C ASN A 11 10.94 -3.22 -7.47
N PRO A 12 11.17 -4.33 -6.72
CA PRO A 12 10.24 -5.46 -6.75
C PRO A 12 8.83 -5.10 -6.29
N VAL A 13 8.71 -4.21 -5.30
CA VAL A 13 7.41 -3.74 -4.82
C VAL A 13 6.72 -2.92 -5.90
N VAL A 14 7.41 -1.92 -6.46
CA VAL A 14 6.89 -1.07 -7.53
C VAL A 14 6.46 -1.87 -8.76
N ASP A 15 7.22 -2.89 -9.14
CA ASP A 15 6.92 -3.73 -10.31
C ASP A 15 5.68 -4.61 -10.13
N LYS A 16 5.37 -4.97 -8.89
CA LYS A 16 4.21 -5.81 -8.54
C LYS A 16 2.99 -4.99 -8.13
N THR A 17 3.16 -3.72 -7.78
CA THR A 17 2.05 -2.80 -7.52
C THR A 17 1.42 -2.33 -8.83
N PRO A 18 0.12 -2.53 -9.07
CA PRO A 18 -0.57 -2.07 -10.27
C PRO A 18 -0.40 -0.56 -10.56
N GLN A 19 -0.35 0.28 -9.53
CA GLN A 19 -0.09 1.72 -9.69
C GLN A 19 1.36 2.09 -10.04
N ARG A 20 2.30 1.13 -10.07
CA ARG A 20 3.70 1.33 -10.49
C ARG A 20 4.45 2.44 -9.76
N ARG A 21 4.16 2.61 -8.48
CA ARG A 21 4.89 3.52 -7.59
C ARG A 21 4.77 3.09 -6.14
N LEU A 22 5.62 3.67 -5.30
CA LEU A 22 5.41 3.63 -3.86
C LEU A 22 4.29 4.60 -3.47
N GLY A 23 3.54 4.19 -2.45
CA GLY A 23 2.60 5.08 -1.78
C GLY A 23 3.32 6.16 -0.97
N LEU A 24 2.67 7.29 -0.79
CA LEU A 24 3.09 8.36 0.09
C LEU A 24 2.45 8.18 1.48
N PRO A 25 3.12 8.59 2.57
CA PRO A 25 2.53 8.55 3.91
C PRO A 25 1.17 9.24 4.01
N GLU A 26 0.98 10.32 3.27
CA GLU A 26 -0.25 11.11 3.22
C GLU A 26 -1.43 10.28 2.70
N GLU A 27 -1.21 9.34 1.79
CA GLU A 27 -2.29 8.48 1.28
C GLU A 27 -2.84 7.52 2.35
N ILE A 28 -1.97 7.08 3.27
CA ILE A 28 -2.40 6.32 4.45
C ILE A 28 -3.14 7.24 5.42
N ALA A 29 -2.62 8.45 5.65
CA ALA A 29 -3.22 9.42 6.56
C ALA A 29 -4.65 9.80 6.12
N GLU A 30 -4.86 10.08 4.84
CA GLU A 30 -6.19 10.40 4.30
C GLU A 30 -7.18 9.24 4.46
N ALA A 31 -6.73 7.99 4.24
CA ALA A 31 -7.57 6.81 4.48
C ALA A 31 -7.95 6.65 5.96
N VAL A 32 -7.01 6.93 6.88
CA VAL A 32 -7.28 6.94 8.33
C VAL A 32 -8.25 8.07 8.69
N CYS A 33 -8.06 9.27 8.15
CA CYS A 33 -8.96 10.40 8.36
C CYS A 33 -10.39 10.07 7.89
N PHE A 34 -10.55 9.43 6.74
CA PHE A 34 -11.83 8.92 6.28
C PHE A 34 -12.43 7.91 7.27
N LEU A 35 -11.67 6.91 7.72
CA LEU A 35 -12.18 5.89 8.65
C LEU A 35 -12.51 6.45 10.06
N ALA A 36 -11.91 7.57 10.44
CA ALA A 36 -12.18 8.28 11.69
C ALA A 36 -13.36 9.27 11.56
N SER A 37 -13.85 9.52 10.35
CA SER A 37 -14.89 10.51 10.07
C SER A 37 -16.31 9.93 10.18
N PRO A 38 -17.35 10.77 10.34
CA PRO A 38 -18.75 10.32 10.32
C PRO A 38 -19.16 9.59 9.02
N GLU A 39 -18.47 9.88 7.91
CA GLU A 39 -18.72 9.33 6.58
C GLU A 39 -18.51 7.81 6.54
N SER A 40 -17.71 7.24 7.44
CA SER A 40 -17.48 5.80 7.57
C SER A 40 -18.28 5.14 8.71
N SER A 41 -19.34 5.79 9.21
CA SER A 41 -20.11 5.35 10.40
C SER A 41 -20.68 3.92 10.38
N PHE A 42 -20.80 3.30 9.21
CA PHE A 42 -21.26 1.91 9.06
C PHE A 42 -20.16 0.92 8.65
N ILE A 43 -18.91 1.37 8.60
CA ILE A 43 -17.75 0.55 8.26
C ILE A 43 -17.07 0.11 9.55
N THR A 44 -17.24 -1.16 9.91
CA THR A 44 -16.59 -1.78 11.07
C THR A 44 -16.27 -3.24 10.77
N GLY A 45 -15.21 -3.78 11.40
CA GLY A 45 -14.76 -5.16 11.17
C GLY A 45 -14.14 -5.43 9.79
N ALA A 46 -13.89 -4.39 9.00
CA ALA A 46 -13.31 -4.49 7.66
C ALA A 46 -11.82 -4.13 7.65
N THR A 47 -11.05 -4.76 6.77
CA THR A 47 -9.66 -4.37 6.46
C THR A 47 -9.63 -3.59 5.15
N LEU A 48 -9.17 -2.34 5.18
CA LEU A 48 -8.97 -1.52 4.00
C LEU A 48 -7.50 -1.55 3.60
N HIS A 49 -7.20 -2.12 2.42
CA HIS A 49 -5.86 -2.12 1.87
C HIS A 49 -5.59 -0.80 1.12
N VAL A 50 -4.54 -0.08 1.54
CA VAL A 50 -4.10 1.17 0.94
C VAL A 50 -2.68 0.97 0.39
N ASP A 51 -2.57 0.16 -0.67
CA ASP A 51 -1.30 -0.40 -1.15
C ASP A 51 -1.08 -0.26 -2.66
N GLY A 52 -1.89 0.57 -3.33
CA GLY A 52 -1.84 0.73 -4.79
C GLY A 52 -2.23 -0.51 -5.58
N GLY A 53 -2.90 -1.48 -4.94
CA GLY A 53 -3.37 -2.75 -5.54
C GLY A 53 -2.36 -3.90 -5.39
N PHE A 54 -1.32 -3.74 -4.58
CA PHE A 54 -0.26 -4.71 -4.42
C PHE A 54 -0.80 -6.10 -4.06
N LEU A 55 -1.65 -6.21 -3.03
CA LEU A 55 -2.19 -7.51 -2.59
C LEU A 55 -3.21 -8.14 -3.54
N ALA A 56 -3.80 -7.37 -4.45
CA ALA A 56 -4.76 -7.89 -5.42
C ALA A 56 -4.11 -8.78 -6.50
N GLY A 57 -2.82 -8.61 -6.77
CA GLY A 57 -2.11 -9.29 -7.86
C GLY A 57 -1.50 -10.65 -7.51
N HIS A 58 -1.74 -11.20 -6.31
CA HIS A 58 -1.00 -12.34 -5.76
C HIS A 58 0.53 -12.17 -5.86
N PRO A 59 1.08 -11.09 -5.25
CA PRO A 59 2.48 -10.71 -5.45
C PRO A 59 3.40 -11.70 -4.74
N GLN A 60 4.16 -12.46 -5.53
CA GLN A 60 5.28 -13.25 -5.02
C GLN A 60 6.50 -12.33 -4.91
N ILE A 61 6.78 -11.80 -3.70
CA ILE A 61 8.09 -11.19 -3.37
C ILE A 61 9.02 -12.31 -2.91
N VAL A 62 9.21 -13.32 -3.74
CA VAL A 62 10.37 -14.20 -3.62
C VAL A 62 11.41 -13.69 -4.61
N PRO A 63 12.67 -13.49 -4.18
CA PRO A 63 13.75 -13.28 -5.12
C PRO A 63 13.75 -14.46 -6.09
N SER A 64 13.64 -14.20 -7.39
CA SER A 64 14.14 -15.18 -8.36
C SER A 64 15.64 -15.25 -8.14
N GLU A 65 16.15 -16.43 -7.78
CA GLU A 65 17.59 -16.70 -7.87
C GLU A 65 18.14 -16.31 -9.24
#